data_AF-A0A7K4XS84-F1
#
_entry.id   AF-A0A7K4XS84-F1
#
_cell.length_a   1.000
_cell.length_b   1.000
_cell.length_c   1.000
_cell.angle_alpha   90.00
_cell.angle_beta   90.00
_cell.angle_gamma   90.00
#
_symmetry.space_group_name_H-M   'P 1'
#
loop_
_entity.id
_entity.type
_entity.pdbx_description
1 polymer ?
#
loop_
_entity_poly.entity_id
_entity_poly.type
_entity_poly.pdbx_seq_one_letter_code
_entity_poly.pdbx_strand_id
1 'polypeptide(L)'
;QKSLIFSGIYIILIFGIQHFMKERRPFNLRVPLVLWSFSLAVFSFIAASRVWKQMAFLLLTKGFKQSVCSQSFYVHPVSKLWMYLFALSKLAELGDTLFIVLRKKKLIFLHWYHHIFAMILSWYGYKIMSSGLAWNAALNLSIHFVVYSYYTVTAMGFRVPRPIMIVITTSQIVQMTGFVIINIFLSVWKDDKLCQITWPLILLSTGFYTALLALFSNFFMKTYLSSTQKSKWN
;
A
#
# COMPACT_ATOMS: atom_id res chain seq x y z
N GLN A 1 14.08 -9.26 12.50
CA GLN A 1 13.56 -9.85 13.75
C GLN A 1 12.28 -9.18 14.24
N LYS A 2 12.26 -7.90 14.64
CA LYS A 2 11.02 -7.23 15.16
C LYS A 2 9.82 -7.23 14.18
N SER A 3 10.03 -7.03 12.88
CA SER A 3 8.93 -7.05 11.88
C SER A 3 8.27 -8.42 11.69
N LEU A 4 9.04 -9.51 11.81
CA LEU A 4 8.51 -10.88 11.73
C LEU A 4 7.68 -11.22 12.97
N ILE A 5 8.09 -10.73 14.15
CA ILE A 5 7.32 -10.88 15.40
C ILE A 5 5.99 -10.12 15.29
N PHE A 6 6.00 -8.88 14.82
CA PHE A 6 4.75 -8.13 14.60
C PHE A 6 3.83 -8.82 13.58
N SER A 7 4.39 -9.39 12.51
CA SER A 7 3.61 -10.14 11.51
C SER A 7 3.01 -11.42 12.10
N GLY A 8 3.78 -12.16 12.92
CA GLY A 8 3.30 -13.37 13.60
C GLY A 8 2.20 -13.07 14.62
N ILE A 9 2.39 -12.05 15.47
CA ILE A 9 1.37 -11.57 16.41
C ILE A 9 0.11 -11.15 15.67
N TYR A 10 0.26 -10.44 14.54
CA TYR A 10 -0.86 -10.00 13.73
C TYR A 10 -1.67 -11.17 13.14
N ILE A 11 -1.01 -12.20 12.61
CA ILE A 11 -1.68 -13.40 12.11
C ILE A 11 -2.46 -14.08 13.23
N ILE A 12 -1.83 -14.28 14.39
CA ILE A 12 -2.47 -14.90 15.57
C ILE A 12 -3.66 -14.07 16.03
N LEU A 13 -3.53 -12.74 16.08
CA LEU A 13 -4.61 -11.84 16.45
C LEU A 13 -5.76 -11.87 15.44
N ILE A 14 -5.50 -11.85 14.13
CA ILE A 14 -6.57 -11.93 13.12
C ILE A 14 -7.36 -13.21 13.26
N PHE A 15 -6.68 -14.37 13.27
CA PHE A 15 -7.37 -15.66 13.31
C PHE A 15 -8.01 -15.91 14.67
N GLY A 16 -7.41 -15.42 15.76
CA GLY A 16 -7.99 -15.45 17.10
C GLY A 16 -9.26 -14.60 17.21
N ILE A 17 -9.22 -13.34 16.74
CA ILE A 17 -10.40 -12.45 16.74
C ILE A 17 -11.48 -12.98 15.79
N GLN A 18 -11.12 -13.55 14.64
CA GLN A 18 -12.08 -14.22 13.76
C GLN A 18 -12.79 -15.39 14.44
N HIS A 19 -12.05 -16.22 15.18
CA HIS A 19 -12.64 -17.34 15.92
C HIS A 19 -13.55 -16.84 17.04
N PHE A 20 -13.10 -15.87 17.83
CA PHE A 20 -13.89 -15.25 18.91
C PHE A 20 -15.16 -14.55 18.40
N MET A 21 -15.10 -13.95 17.21
CA MET A 21 -16.25 -13.28 16.62
C MET A 21 -17.28 -14.26 16.03
N LYS A 22 -16.98 -15.57 15.86
CA LYS A 22 -17.96 -16.52 15.29
C LYS A 22 -19.29 -16.50 16.03
N GLU A 23 -19.25 -16.48 17.36
CA GLU A 23 -20.43 -16.57 18.23
C GLU A 23 -21.09 -15.22 18.55
N ARG A 24 -20.48 -14.09 18.15
CA ARG A 24 -20.98 -12.73 18.49
C ARG A 24 -21.71 -12.04 17.33
N ARG A 25 -22.56 -11.05 17.63
CA ARG A 25 -23.18 -10.19 16.59
C ARG A 25 -22.16 -9.20 16.02
N PRO A 26 -22.29 -8.77 14.74
CA PRO A 26 -21.37 -7.80 14.14
C PRO A 26 -21.47 -6.44 14.84
N PHE A 27 -20.32 -5.80 15.10
CA PHE A 27 -20.31 -4.48 15.72
C PHE A 27 -20.64 -3.38 14.69
N ASN A 28 -21.40 -2.37 15.12
CA ASN A 28 -21.66 -1.17 14.32
C ASN A 28 -20.54 -0.14 14.51
N LEU A 29 -19.39 -0.39 13.86
CA LEU A 29 -18.20 0.46 13.94
C LEU A 29 -18.15 1.53 12.84
N ARG A 30 -19.31 2.03 12.39
CA ARG A 30 -19.39 2.96 11.26
C ARG A 30 -18.67 4.28 11.54
N VAL A 31 -18.95 4.93 12.68
CA VAL A 31 -18.30 6.20 13.05
C VAL A 31 -16.79 6.03 13.29
N PRO A 32 -16.32 5.03 14.07
CA PRO A 32 -14.89 4.77 14.18
C PRO A 32 -14.20 4.51 12.84
N LEU A 33 -14.84 3.77 11.93
CA LEU A 33 -14.30 3.50 10.60
C LEU A 33 -14.19 4.75 9.73
N VAL A 34 -15.17 5.65 9.80
CA VAL A 34 -15.12 6.95 9.11
C VAL A 34 -13.95 7.77 9.61
N LEU A 35 -13.83 7.94 10.94
CA LEU A 35 -12.74 8.71 11.55
C LEU A 35 -11.37 8.11 11.23
N TRP A 36 -11.26 6.78 11.27
CA TRP A 36 -10.05 6.05 10.94
C TRP A 36 -9.65 6.19 9.46
N SER A 37 -10.60 6.01 8.55
CA SER A 37 -10.33 6.15 7.10
C SER A 37 -9.97 7.59 6.76
N PHE A 38 -10.64 8.56 7.39
CA PHE A 38 -10.37 9.97 7.18
C PHE A 38 -8.99 10.38 7.70
N SER A 39 -8.59 9.91 8.89
CA SER A 39 -7.26 10.21 9.43
C SER A 39 -6.15 9.63 8.55
N LEU A 40 -6.32 8.42 8.02
CA LEU A 40 -5.39 7.82 7.06
C LEU A 40 -5.35 8.57 5.72
N ALA A 41 -6.48 9.10 5.26
CA ALA A 41 -6.52 9.93 4.05
C ALA A 41 -5.73 11.24 4.25
N VAL A 42 -5.98 11.96 5.34
CA VAL A 42 -5.27 13.22 5.67
C VAL A 42 -3.77 12.97 5.84
N PHE A 43 -3.41 11.93 6.59
CA PHE A 43 -2.01 11.52 6.75
C PHE A 43 -1.36 11.25 5.38
N SER A 44 -2.05 10.46 4.53
CA SER A 44 -1.53 10.08 3.21
C SER A 44 -1.35 11.29 2.30
N PHE A 45 -2.27 12.26 2.33
CA PHE A 45 -2.15 13.50 1.57
C PHE A 45 -0.94 14.35 2.01
N ILE A 46 -0.79 14.58 3.31
CA ILE A 46 0.33 15.37 3.83
C ILE A 46 1.65 14.67 3.53
N ALA A 47 1.74 13.36 3.81
CA ALA A 47 2.94 12.58 3.55
C ALA A 47 3.29 12.56 2.04
N ALA A 48 2.31 12.35 1.17
CA ALA A 48 2.49 12.41 -0.29
C ALA A 48 3.06 13.77 -0.71
N SER A 49 2.46 14.88 -0.28
CA SER A 49 2.92 16.23 -0.65
C SER A 49 4.39 16.49 -0.29
N ARG A 50 4.82 16.00 0.88
CA ARG A 50 6.19 16.19 1.40
C ARG A 50 7.19 15.32 0.67
N VAL A 51 6.86 14.06 0.43
CA VAL A 51 7.72 13.13 -0.31
C VAL A 51 7.81 13.56 -1.78
N TRP A 52 6.71 13.97 -2.40
CA TRP A 52 6.69 14.41 -3.80
C TRP A 52 7.48 15.69 -4.03
N LYS A 53 7.47 16.64 -3.09
CA LYS A 53 8.30 17.86 -3.17
C LYS A 53 9.80 17.51 -3.25
N GLN A 54 10.27 16.59 -2.41
CA GLN A 54 11.67 16.13 -2.46
C GLN A 54 11.94 15.32 -3.73
N MET A 55 11.00 14.48 -4.15
CA MET A 55 11.11 13.68 -5.37
C MET A 55 11.23 14.54 -6.62
N ALA A 56 10.36 15.53 -6.76
CA ALA A 56 10.36 16.48 -7.87
C ALA A 56 11.68 17.27 -7.94
N PHE A 57 12.19 17.72 -6.79
CA PHE A 57 13.49 18.38 -6.73
C PHE A 57 14.62 17.48 -7.27
N LEU A 58 14.69 16.22 -6.84
CA LEU A 58 15.71 15.28 -7.31
C LEU A 58 15.56 14.93 -8.78
N LEU A 59 14.32 14.77 -9.26
CA LEU A 59 14.02 14.50 -10.67
C LEU A 59 14.48 15.63 -11.58
N LEU A 60 14.16 16.87 -11.22
CA LEU A 60 14.45 18.04 -12.04
C LEU A 60 15.93 18.44 -11.99
N THR A 61 16.62 18.20 -10.88
CA THR A 61 18.02 18.62 -10.71
C THR A 61 19.05 17.54 -11.04
N LYS A 62 18.74 16.27 -10.77
CA LYS A 62 19.70 15.16 -10.88
C LYS A 62 19.25 14.04 -11.83
N GLY A 63 18.05 14.14 -12.40
CA GLY A 63 17.49 13.18 -13.33
C GLY A 63 16.88 11.93 -12.68
N PHE A 64 16.29 11.08 -13.52
CA PHE A 64 15.48 9.94 -13.10
C PHE A 64 16.30 8.87 -12.35
N LYS A 65 17.45 8.45 -12.90
CA LYS A 65 18.33 7.43 -12.28
C LYS A 65 18.74 7.82 -10.86
N GLN A 66 19.17 9.06 -10.68
CA GLN A 66 19.55 9.56 -9.36
C GLN A 66 18.34 9.63 -8.42
N SER A 67 17.16 10.03 -8.90
CA SER A 67 15.95 10.07 -8.04
C SER A 67 15.58 8.69 -7.50
N VAL A 68 15.79 7.62 -8.29
CA VAL A 68 15.50 6.23 -7.90
C VAL A 68 16.54 5.70 -6.92
N CYS A 69 17.82 5.98 -7.15
CA CYS A 69 18.89 5.46 -6.30
C CYS A 69 19.33 6.37 -5.15
N SER A 70 18.78 7.59 -5.04
CA SER A 70 19.22 8.55 -4.03
C SER A 70 18.81 8.13 -2.62
N GLN A 71 19.80 8.09 -1.72
CA GLN A 71 19.58 7.96 -0.28
C GLN A 71 19.29 9.30 0.42
N SER A 72 19.19 10.41 -0.33
CA SER A 72 18.94 11.75 0.25
C SER A 72 17.64 11.83 1.08
N PHE A 73 16.66 10.98 0.78
CA PHE A 73 15.43 10.83 1.55
C PHE A 73 15.65 10.37 3.00
N TYR A 74 16.79 9.74 3.30
CA TYR A 74 17.13 9.27 4.64
C TYR A 74 18.13 10.18 5.38
N VAL A 75 18.73 11.13 4.67
CA VAL A 75 19.72 12.08 5.21
C VAL A 75 19.03 13.36 5.68
N HIS A 76 18.12 13.92 4.87
CA HIS A 76 17.41 15.12 5.25
C HIS A 76 16.40 14.83 6.37
N PRO A 77 16.43 15.58 7.50
CA PRO A 77 15.64 15.25 8.69
C PRO A 77 14.13 15.21 8.42
N VAL A 78 13.64 16.13 7.59
CA VAL A 78 12.22 16.18 7.20
C VAL A 78 11.84 14.95 6.37
N SER A 79 12.59 14.64 5.31
CA SER A 79 12.31 13.49 4.45
C SER A 79 12.43 12.16 5.21
N LYS A 80 13.42 12.06 6.10
CA LYS A 80 13.64 10.88 6.95
C LYS A 80 12.44 10.62 7.85
N LEU A 81 11.89 11.67 8.47
CA LEU A 81 10.69 11.58 9.28
C LEU A 81 9.50 11.04 8.47
N TRP A 82 9.26 11.56 7.27
CA TRP A 82 8.15 11.10 6.42
C TRP A 82 8.32 9.66 5.94
N MET A 83 9.55 9.23 5.63
CA MET A 83 9.84 7.83 5.29
C MET A 83 9.64 6.90 6.49
N TYR A 84 10.00 7.34 7.70
CA TYR A 84 9.72 6.61 8.93
C TYR A 84 8.21 6.48 9.18
N LEU A 85 7.48 7.60 9.08
CA LEU A 85 6.04 7.63 9.24
C LEU A 85 5.32 6.79 8.19
N PHE A 86 5.83 6.73 6.95
CA PHE A 86 5.33 5.81 5.92
C PHE A 86 5.49 4.34 6.34
N ALA A 87 6.66 3.94 6.84
CA ALA A 87 6.86 2.58 7.34
C ALA A 87 5.95 2.27 8.55
N LEU A 88 5.74 3.25 9.43
CA LEU A 88 4.82 3.13 10.56
C LEU A 88 3.35 3.07 10.13
N SER A 89 2.97 3.77 9.05
CA SER A 89 1.60 3.72 8.54
C SER A 89 1.22 2.32 8.12
N LYS A 90 2.15 1.51 7.60
CA LYS A 90 1.88 0.10 7.24
C LYS A 90 1.51 -0.77 8.43
N LEU A 91 2.05 -0.46 9.61
CA LEU A 91 1.62 -1.07 10.86
C LEU A 91 0.23 -0.57 11.27
N ALA A 92 -0.04 0.73 11.13
CA ALA A 92 -1.37 1.28 11.42
C ALA A 92 -2.45 0.68 10.52
N GLU A 93 -2.20 0.58 9.21
CA GLU A 93 -3.10 0.02 8.19
C GLU A 93 -3.52 -1.44 8.48
N LEU A 94 -2.78 -2.17 9.31
CA LEU A 94 -3.22 -3.48 9.82
C LEU A 94 -4.55 -3.37 10.58
N GLY A 95 -4.86 -2.21 11.17
CA GLY A 95 -6.14 -1.90 11.80
C GLY A 95 -7.33 -2.05 10.85
N ASP A 96 -7.14 -1.91 9.53
CA ASP A 96 -8.22 -2.12 8.55
C ASP A 96 -8.77 -3.54 8.61
N THR A 97 -7.90 -4.54 8.82
CA THR A 97 -8.36 -5.93 9.01
C THR A 97 -9.15 -6.13 10.29
N LEU A 98 -8.80 -5.42 11.37
CA LEU A 98 -9.54 -5.48 12.62
C LEU A 98 -10.97 -4.98 12.39
N PHE A 99 -11.15 -3.86 11.68
CA PHE A 99 -12.49 -3.38 11.33
C PHE A 99 -13.27 -4.36 10.44
N ILE A 100 -12.60 -5.02 9.49
CA ILE A 100 -13.24 -6.04 8.63
C ILE A 100 -13.73 -7.23 9.47
N VAL A 101 -12.88 -7.76 10.35
CA VAL A 101 -13.18 -8.92 11.19
C VAL A 101 -14.27 -8.59 12.22
N LEU A 102 -14.17 -7.45 12.92
CA LEU A 102 -15.16 -7.01 13.92
C LEU A 102 -16.55 -6.75 13.31
N ARG A 103 -16.61 -6.38 12.03
CA ARG A 103 -17.86 -6.20 11.29
C ARG A 103 -18.36 -7.47 10.60
N LYS A 104 -17.70 -8.62 10.82
CA LYS A 104 -17.97 -9.90 10.14
C LYS A 104 -17.99 -9.80 8.62
N LYS A 105 -17.12 -8.97 8.05
CA LYS A 105 -16.95 -8.90 6.59
C LYS A 105 -15.92 -9.93 6.14
N LYS A 106 -16.09 -10.44 4.91
CA LYS A 106 -15.20 -11.46 4.35
C LYS A 106 -13.80 -10.86 4.14
N LEU A 107 -12.83 -11.36 4.89
CA LEU A 107 -11.42 -11.05 4.67
C LEU A 107 -10.93 -11.78 3.42
N ILE A 108 -10.66 -11.04 2.34
CA ILE A 108 -10.17 -11.61 1.09
C ILE A 108 -8.65 -11.84 1.14
N PHE A 109 -8.17 -12.87 0.44
CA PHE A 109 -6.75 -13.21 0.37
C PHE A 109 -5.86 -12.02 -0.01
N LEU A 110 -6.25 -11.31 -1.08
CA LEU A 110 -5.54 -10.13 -1.58
C LEU A 110 -5.25 -9.09 -0.49
N HIS A 111 -6.21 -8.86 0.40
CA HIS A 111 -6.11 -7.81 1.41
C HIS A 111 -5.06 -8.16 2.48
N TRP A 112 -5.21 -9.29 3.17
CA TRP A 112 -4.27 -9.63 4.25
C TRP A 112 -2.88 -9.98 3.71
N TYR A 113 -2.78 -10.59 2.52
CA TYR A 113 -1.51 -10.84 1.84
C TYR A 113 -0.77 -9.52 1.55
N HIS A 114 -1.47 -8.54 0.95
CA HIS A 114 -0.92 -7.21 0.69
C HIS A 114 -0.43 -6.54 1.98
N HIS A 115 -1.28 -6.45 3.02
CA HIS A 115 -0.94 -5.70 4.24
C HIS A 115 0.27 -6.27 4.98
N ILE A 116 0.39 -7.59 5.09
CA ILE A 116 1.54 -8.23 5.77
C ILE A 116 2.84 -7.97 5.00
N PHE A 117 2.86 -8.27 3.72
CA PHE A 117 4.08 -8.12 2.92
C PHE A 117 4.46 -6.64 2.73
N ALA A 118 3.49 -5.75 2.57
CA ALA A 118 3.74 -4.31 2.50
C ALA A 118 4.40 -3.79 3.78
N MET A 119 3.95 -4.24 4.96
CA MET A 119 4.61 -3.90 6.23
C MET A 119 6.03 -4.45 6.31
N ILE A 120 6.24 -5.73 5.95
CA ILE A 120 7.57 -6.34 5.99
C ILE A 120 8.56 -5.61 5.07
N LEU A 121 8.18 -5.38 3.82
CA LEU A 121 9.04 -4.74 2.82
C LEU A 121 9.31 -3.27 3.14
N SER A 122 8.31 -2.51 3.60
CA SER A 122 8.50 -1.10 3.97
C SER A 122 9.42 -0.95 5.19
N TRP A 123 9.22 -1.76 6.23
CA TRP A 123 10.04 -1.71 7.44
C TRP A 123 11.48 -2.17 7.20
N TYR A 124 11.65 -3.27 6.46
CA TYR A 124 12.97 -3.78 6.12
C TYR A 124 13.70 -2.81 5.17
N GLY A 125 13.01 -2.32 4.14
CA GLY A 125 13.54 -1.34 3.20
C GLY A 125 13.97 -0.03 3.87
N TYR A 126 13.18 0.48 4.83
CA TYR A 126 13.54 1.68 5.59
C TYR A 126 14.80 1.45 6.43
N LYS A 127 14.91 0.30 7.12
CA LYS A 127 16.07 -0.02 7.96
C LYS A 127 17.38 -0.08 7.21
N ILE A 128 17.36 -0.65 6.00
CA ILE A 128 18.57 -0.75 5.17
C ILE A 128 18.78 0.48 4.27
N MET A 129 17.94 1.52 4.42
CA MET A 129 17.95 2.71 3.58
C MET A 129 17.93 2.38 2.08
N SER A 130 17.04 1.44 1.72
CA SER A 130 16.96 0.88 0.37
C SER A 130 16.67 1.96 -0.65
N SER A 131 17.42 1.89 -1.75
CA SER A 131 17.12 2.61 -2.98
C SER A 131 15.72 2.24 -3.50
N GLY A 132 15.05 3.19 -4.16
CA GLY A 132 13.71 3.05 -4.74
C GLY A 132 12.53 3.05 -3.78
N LEU A 133 12.75 2.86 -2.46
CA LEU A 133 11.67 2.91 -1.47
C LEU A 133 10.96 4.26 -1.46
N ALA A 134 11.70 5.36 -1.70
CA ALA A 134 11.12 6.70 -1.78
C ALA A 134 10.07 6.80 -2.88
N TRP A 135 10.35 6.28 -4.08
CA TRP A 135 9.39 6.22 -5.19
C TRP A 135 8.19 5.34 -4.85
N ASN A 136 8.43 4.17 -4.24
CA ASN A 136 7.37 3.28 -3.83
C ASN A 136 6.46 3.95 -2.78
N ALA A 137 7.04 4.64 -1.81
CA ALA A 137 6.30 5.40 -0.79
C ALA A 137 5.48 6.54 -1.43
N ALA A 138 6.10 7.29 -2.32
CA ALA A 138 5.50 8.44 -2.97
C ALA A 138 4.25 8.05 -3.79
N LEU A 139 4.36 7.00 -4.61
CA LEU A 139 3.24 6.46 -5.39
C LEU A 139 2.18 5.83 -4.47
N ASN A 140 2.60 5.07 -3.46
CA ASN A 140 1.68 4.41 -2.54
C ASN A 140 0.83 5.41 -1.75
N LEU A 141 1.44 6.44 -1.17
CA LEU A 141 0.74 7.47 -0.40
C LEU A 141 -0.27 8.23 -1.26
N SER A 142 0.06 8.48 -2.53
CA SER A 142 -0.84 9.13 -3.48
C SER A 142 -2.10 8.30 -3.74
N ILE A 143 -1.94 6.99 -3.98
CA ILE A 143 -3.08 6.10 -4.20
C ILE A 143 -3.84 5.83 -2.89
N HIS A 144 -3.14 5.72 -1.77
CA HIS A 144 -3.76 5.55 -0.45
C HIS A 144 -4.65 6.73 -0.09
N PHE A 145 -4.24 7.96 -0.40
CA PHE A 145 -5.11 9.12 -0.24
C PHE A 145 -6.44 8.94 -1.00
N VAL A 146 -6.39 8.50 -2.26
CA VAL A 146 -7.59 8.29 -3.09
C VAL A 146 -8.48 7.17 -2.51
N VAL A 147 -7.87 6.03 -2.16
CA VAL A 147 -8.59 4.85 -1.65
C VAL A 147 -9.23 5.12 -0.28
N TYR A 148 -8.52 5.76 0.64
CA TYR A 148 -9.07 6.10 1.96
C TYR A 148 -10.10 7.21 1.90
N SER A 149 -9.97 8.16 0.98
CA SER A 149 -11.03 9.15 0.71
C SER A 149 -12.31 8.45 0.25
N TYR A 150 -12.18 7.48 -0.67
CA TYR A 150 -13.30 6.64 -1.10
C TYR A 150 -13.93 5.84 0.05
N TYR A 151 -13.13 5.22 0.92
CA TYR A 151 -13.64 4.49 2.07
C TYR A 151 -14.33 5.39 3.08
N THR A 152 -13.83 6.61 3.29
CA THR A 152 -14.47 7.62 4.15
C THR A 152 -15.87 7.96 3.64
N VAL A 153 -15.99 8.30 2.36
CA VAL A 153 -17.28 8.64 1.72
C VAL A 153 -18.25 7.45 1.76
N THR A 154 -17.76 6.25 1.46
CA THR A 154 -18.58 5.03 1.49
C THR A 154 -19.05 4.70 2.91
N ALA A 155 -18.19 4.89 3.92
CA ALA A 155 -18.53 4.66 5.32
C ALA A 155 -19.51 5.72 5.87
N MET A 156 -19.49 6.95 5.34
CA MET A 156 -20.52 7.97 5.60
C MET A 156 -21.89 7.58 5.01
N GLY A 157 -21.95 6.61 4.10
CA GLY A 157 -23.19 6.07 3.53
C GLY A 157 -23.56 6.60 2.15
N PHE A 158 -22.69 7.42 1.56
CA PHE A 158 -22.87 7.88 0.20
C PHE A 158 -22.63 6.73 -0.78
N ARG A 159 -23.51 6.60 -1.77
CA ARG A 159 -23.33 5.64 -2.87
C ARG A 159 -22.37 6.25 -3.89
N VAL A 160 -21.21 5.64 -4.04
CA VAL A 160 -20.20 6.07 -5.01
C VAL A 160 -20.51 5.44 -6.38
N PRO A 161 -20.50 6.21 -7.48
CA PRO A 161 -20.79 5.68 -8.80
C PRO A 161 -19.70 4.71 -9.30
N ARG A 162 -20.11 3.74 -10.12
CA ARG A 162 -19.24 2.68 -10.67
C ARG A 162 -17.98 3.17 -11.39
N PRO A 163 -17.99 4.25 -12.19
CA PRO A 163 -16.80 4.77 -12.84
C PRO A 163 -15.68 5.14 -11.86
N ILE A 164 -16.03 5.69 -10.69
CA ILE A 164 -15.04 6.05 -9.67
C ILE A 164 -14.37 4.78 -9.10
N MET A 165 -15.15 3.73 -8.84
CA MET A 165 -14.59 2.45 -8.38
C MET A 165 -13.63 1.82 -9.40
N ILE A 166 -13.95 1.94 -10.70
CA ILE A 166 -13.08 1.50 -11.79
C ILE A 166 -11.79 2.31 -11.77
N VAL A 167 -11.86 3.65 -11.76
CA VAL A 167 -10.68 4.54 -11.72
C VAL A 167 -9.77 4.21 -10.54
N ILE A 168 -10.33 4.00 -9.35
CA ILE A 168 -9.56 3.64 -8.16
C ILE A 168 -8.83 2.31 -8.38
N THR A 169 -9.53 1.28 -8.86
CA THR A 169 -8.93 -0.03 -9.07
C THR A 169 -7.86 0.01 -10.17
N THR A 170 -8.11 0.75 -11.25
CA THR A 170 -7.14 0.98 -12.33
C THR A 170 -5.91 1.72 -11.81
N SER A 171 -6.08 2.72 -10.97
CA SER A 171 -4.96 3.47 -10.36
C SER A 171 -4.07 2.58 -9.49
N GLN A 172 -4.65 1.61 -8.77
CA GLN A 172 -3.90 0.61 -8.01
C GLN A 172 -3.12 -0.34 -8.92
N ILE A 173 -3.70 -0.76 -10.06
CA ILE A 173 -3.00 -1.58 -11.05
C ILE A 173 -1.80 -0.83 -11.62
N VAL A 174 -2.00 0.43 -12.04
CA VAL A 174 -0.92 1.30 -12.54
C VAL A 174 0.18 1.46 -11.50
N GLN A 175 -0.17 1.61 -10.22
CA GLN A 175 0.79 1.68 -9.12
C GLN A 175 1.63 0.40 -9.02
N MET A 176 1.01 -0.79 -9.08
CA MET A 176 1.74 -2.06 -9.02
C MET A 176 2.68 -2.23 -10.23
N THR A 177 2.24 -1.83 -11.42
CA THR A 177 3.10 -1.78 -12.61
C THR A 177 4.29 -0.85 -12.42
N GLY A 178 4.05 0.35 -11.85
CA GLY A 178 5.12 1.29 -11.50
C GLY A 178 6.15 0.69 -10.54
N PHE A 179 5.72 -0.06 -9.53
CA PHE A 179 6.62 -0.75 -8.61
C PHE A 179 7.48 -1.80 -9.30
N VAL A 180 6.91 -2.59 -10.21
CA VAL A 180 7.66 -3.57 -11.00
C VAL A 180 8.71 -2.86 -11.88
N ILE A 181 8.33 -1.78 -12.56
CA ILE A 181 9.23 -0.98 -13.40
C ILE A 181 10.40 -0.42 -12.58
N ILE A 182 10.13 0.16 -11.41
CA ILE A 182 11.18 0.69 -10.52
C ILE A 182 12.15 -0.44 -10.10
N ASN A 183 11.65 -1.65 -9.80
CA ASN A 183 12.51 -2.76 -9.43
C ASN A 183 13.35 -3.30 -10.60
N ILE A 184 12.83 -3.27 -11.82
CA ILE A 184 13.61 -3.59 -13.02
C ILE A 184 14.77 -2.59 -13.16
N PHE A 185 14.50 -1.28 -13.04
CA PHE A 185 15.54 -0.26 -13.07
C PHE A 185 16.58 -0.43 -11.95
N LEU A 186 16.14 -0.74 -10.73
CA LEU A 186 17.06 -1.04 -9.62
C LEU A 186 17.93 -2.27 -9.87
N SER A 187 17.39 -3.28 -10.57
CA SER A 187 18.15 -4.49 -10.95
C SER A 187 19.23 -4.17 -11.97
N VAL A 188 18.91 -3.32 -12.96
CA VAL A 188 19.84 -2.90 -14.02
C VAL A 188 20.93 -1.98 -13.47
N TRP A 189 20.60 -1.07 -12.54
CA TRP A 189 21.56 -0.10 -11.99
C TRP A 189 22.23 -0.57 -10.69
N LYS A 190 22.06 -1.83 -10.32
CA LYS A 190 22.58 -2.36 -9.05
C LYS A 190 24.11 -2.26 -8.96
N ASP A 191 24.81 -2.50 -10.07
CA ASP A 191 26.28 -2.52 -10.10
C ASP A 191 26.87 -1.10 -10.05
N ASP A 192 26.05 -0.07 -10.21
CA ASP A 192 26.45 1.29 -9.91
C ASP A 192 26.53 1.48 -8.40
N LYS A 193 27.67 1.98 -7.90
CA LYS A 193 27.89 2.34 -6.48
C LYS A 193 26.86 3.34 -5.92
N LEU A 194 26.02 3.92 -6.79
CA LEU A 194 24.93 4.83 -6.49
C LEU A 194 23.70 4.13 -5.89
N CYS A 195 23.45 2.86 -6.20
CA CYS A 195 22.21 2.16 -5.83
C CYS A 195 22.48 1.13 -4.72
N GLN A 196 22.30 1.53 -3.46
CA GLN A 196 22.41 0.61 -2.33
C GLN A 196 21.14 -0.24 -2.19
N ILE A 197 21.21 -1.49 -2.68
CA ILE A 197 20.16 -2.49 -2.54
C ILE A 197 20.73 -3.93 -2.64
N THR A 198 20.14 -4.87 -1.90
CA THR A 198 20.56 -6.28 -1.86
C THR A 198 19.76 -7.14 -2.85
N TRP A 199 20.40 -8.15 -3.45
CA TRP A 199 19.74 -9.09 -4.38
C TRP A 199 18.51 -9.78 -3.79
N PRO A 200 18.55 -10.29 -2.54
CA PRO A 200 17.37 -10.90 -1.94
C PRO A 200 16.19 -9.94 -1.83
N LEU A 201 16.43 -8.65 -1.55
CA LEU A 201 15.35 -7.68 -1.45
C LEU A 201 14.74 -7.34 -2.81
N ILE A 202 15.56 -7.20 -3.85
CA ILE A 202 15.08 -7.01 -5.23
C ILE A 202 14.19 -8.19 -5.65
N LEU A 203 14.68 -9.42 -5.47
CA LEU A 203 13.95 -10.62 -5.88
C LEU A 203 12.63 -10.76 -5.10
N LEU A 204 12.68 -10.57 -3.77
CA LEU A 204 11.49 -10.67 -2.92
C LEU A 204 10.45 -9.60 -3.26
N SER A 205 10.89 -8.35 -3.44
CA SER A 205 9.99 -7.23 -3.75
C SER A 205 9.42 -7.34 -5.17
N THR A 206 10.23 -7.73 -6.16
CA THR A 206 9.76 -7.97 -7.54
C THR A 206 8.73 -9.09 -7.58
N GLY A 207 9.01 -10.22 -6.91
CA GLY A 207 8.06 -11.34 -6.82
C GLY A 207 6.74 -10.92 -6.18
N PHE A 208 6.81 -10.18 -5.07
CA PHE A 208 5.62 -9.66 -4.39
C PHE A 208 4.80 -8.69 -5.25
N TYR A 209 5.43 -7.69 -5.86
CA TYR A 209 4.71 -6.71 -6.69
C TYR A 209 4.11 -7.34 -7.94
N THR A 210 4.79 -8.33 -8.53
CA THR A 210 4.25 -9.11 -9.65
C THR A 210 3.03 -9.94 -9.23
N ALA A 211 3.10 -10.60 -8.07
CA ALA A 211 1.97 -11.35 -7.51
C ALA A 211 0.76 -10.44 -7.24
N LEU A 212 0.99 -9.24 -6.68
CA LEU A 212 -0.06 -8.25 -6.49
C LEU A 212 -0.67 -7.77 -7.80
N LEU A 213 0.16 -7.47 -8.80
CA LEU A 213 -0.33 -7.07 -10.12
C LEU A 213 -1.25 -8.14 -10.72
N ALA A 214 -0.88 -9.41 -10.63
CA ALA A 214 -1.71 -10.53 -11.10
C ALA A 214 -3.03 -10.62 -10.32
N LEU A 215 -2.99 -10.50 -8.99
CA LEU A 215 -4.19 -10.57 -8.15
C LEU A 215 -5.15 -9.39 -8.38
N PHE A 216 -4.63 -8.16 -8.50
CA PHE A 216 -5.45 -6.98 -8.81
C PHE A 216 -6.04 -7.05 -10.21
N SER A 217 -5.27 -7.54 -11.18
CA SER A 217 -5.76 -7.76 -12.55
C SER A 217 -6.89 -8.79 -12.56
N ASN A 218 -6.71 -9.93 -11.88
CA ASN A 218 -7.75 -10.95 -11.75
C ASN A 218 -9.01 -10.39 -11.04
N PHE A 219 -8.83 -9.62 -9.97
CA PHE A 219 -9.94 -8.94 -9.30
C PHE A 219 -10.68 -7.98 -10.24
N PHE A 220 -9.97 -7.20 -11.05
CA PHE A 220 -10.56 -6.29 -12.01
C PHE A 220 -11.35 -7.01 -13.10
N MET A 221 -10.77 -8.06 -13.70
CA MET A 221 -11.43 -8.90 -14.71
C MET A 221 -12.74 -9.48 -14.17
N LYS A 222 -12.70 -10.07 -12.97
CA LYS A 222 -13.85 -10.73 -12.34
C LYS A 222 -14.94 -9.75 -11.92
N THR A 223 -14.56 -8.60 -11.35
CA THR A 223 -15.53 -7.64 -10.80
C THR A 223 -16.12 -6.73 -11.87
N TYR A 224 -15.31 -6.26 -12.83
CA TYR A 224 -15.77 -5.24 -13.78
C TYR A 224 -16.08 -5.77 -15.17
N LEU A 225 -15.33 -6.74 -15.69
CA LEU A 225 -15.56 -7.24 -17.05
C LEU A 225 -16.57 -8.39 -17.08
N SER A 226 -16.44 -9.37 -16.17
CA SER A 226 -17.40 -10.48 -16.08
C SER A 226 -18.81 -10.04 -15.62
N SER A 227 -18.89 -9.04 -14.72
CA SER A 227 -20.17 -8.39 -14.37
C SER A 227 -20.83 -7.67 -15.55
N THR A 228 -20.03 -7.03 -16.40
CA THR A 228 -20.55 -6.32 -17.59
C THR A 228 -21.06 -7.29 -18.63
N GLN A 229 -20.44 -8.46 -18.78
CA GLN A 229 -20.99 -9.53 -19.62
C GLN A 229 -22.34 -10.03 -19.10
N LYS A 230 -22.52 -10.29 -17.80
CA LYS A 230 -23.83 -10.71 -17.27
C LYS A 230 -24.95 -9.67 -17.45
N SER A 231 -24.62 -8.37 -17.47
CA SER A 231 -25.59 -7.30 -17.72
C SER A 231 -25.92 -7.10 -19.20
N LYS A 232 -25.08 -7.62 -20.12
CA LYS A 232 -25.29 -7.50 -21.57
C LYS A 232 -26.08 -8.65 -22.18
N TRP A 233 -26.33 -9.70 -21.39
CA TRP A 233 -27.01 -10.94 -21.78
C TRP A 233 -28.34 -11.16 -21.01
N ASN A 234 -28.79 -10.17 -20.25
CA ASN A 234 -30.09 -10.14 -19.57
C ASN A 234 -30.93 -8.99 -20.13
#